data_AF-A0A7S1J365-F1
#
_entry.id   AF-A0A7S1J365-F1
#
_cell.length_a   1.000
_cell.length_b   1.000
_cell.length_c   1.000
_cell.angle_alpha   90.00
_cell.angle_beta   90.00
_cell.angle_gamma   90.00
#
_symmetry.space_group_name_H-M   'P 1'
#
loop_
_entity.id
_entity.type
_entity.pdbx_description
1 polymer ?
#
loop_
_entity_poly.entity_id
_entity_poly.type
_entity_poly.pdbx_seq_one_letter_code
_entity_poly.pdbx_strand_id
1 'polypeptide(L)'
;ALREKEAALQSLSHQRMAEDQAIEAQVLQLRAMQERARAVIKRLVNVEEASESAYTCLSCLGILKKPTICVPCGHTFCSGCVGRSRACQECDLEVRHCFHSETLDHLAGKFTYRKQVLNELLHEIEGA
;
A
#
# COMPACT_ATOMS: atom_id res chain seq x y z
N ALA A 1 -3.89 65.25 -4.35
CA ALA A 1 -3.99 64.51 -5.63
C ALA A 1 -2.73 63.66 -5.94
N LEU A 2 -1.58 64.24 -6.32
CA LEU A 2 -0.42 63.43 -6.77
C LEU A 2 0.22 62.58 -5.66
N ARG A 3 0.49 63.19 -4.49
CA ARG A 3 1.05 62.50 -3.31
C ARG A 3 0.13 61.40 -2.76
N GLU A 4 -1.19 61.62 -2.83
CA GLU A 4 -2.19 60.62 -2.42
C GLU A 4 -2.18 59.42 -3.37
N LYS A 5 -2.04 59.67 -4.68
CA LYS A 5 -1.90 58.61 -5.69
C LYS A 5 -0.62 57.81 -5.50
N GLU A 6 0.50 58.46 -5.18
CA GLU A 6 1.79 57.79 -4.89
C GLU A 6 1.71 56.91 -3.64
N ALA A 7 1.11 57.42 -2.55
CA ALA A 7 0.90 56.66 -1.32
C ALA A 7 -0.01 55.42 -1.56
N ALA A 8 -1.08 55.58 -2.33
CA ALA A 8 -1.96 54.47 -2.69
C ALA A 8 -1.24 53.40 -3.52
N LEU A 9 -0.37 53.81 -4.47
CA LEU A 9 0.42 52.89 -5.30
C LEU A 9 1.43 52.10 -4.46
N GLN A 10 2.10 52.75 -3.51
CA GLN A 10 3.02 52.10 -2.58
C GLN A 10 2.30 51.11 -1.66
N SER A 11 1.13 51.47 -1.13
CA SER A 11 0.29 50.59 -0.32
C SER A 11 -0.14 49.33 -1.10
N LEU A 12 -0.58 49.50 -2.36
CA LEU A 12 -0.96 48.39 -3.23
C LEU A 12 0.24 47.48 -3.54
N SER A 13 1.42 48.07 -3.78
CA SER A 13 2.65 47.32 -4.00
C SER A 13 3.03 46.48 -2.78
N HIS A 14 2.95 47.04 -1.56
CA HIS A 14 3.23 46.28 -0.34
C HIS A 14 2.21 45.17 -0.09
N GLN A 15 0.92 45.43 -0.33
CA GLN A 15 -0.12 44.42 -0.18
C GLN A 15 0.12 43.24 -1.14
N ARG A 16 0.41 43.52 -2.41
CA ARG A 16 0.71 42.48 -3.40
C ARG A 16 1.97 41.67 -3.03
N MET A 17 3.02 42.32 -2.53
CA MET A 17 4.21 41.62 -2.05
C MET A 17 3.91 40.70 -0.86
N ALA A 18 3.06 41.14 0.08
CA ALA A 18 2.64 40.31 1.21
C ALA A 18 1.76 39.13 0.76
N GLU A 19 0.87 39.34 -0.21
CA GLU A 19 0.06 38.27 -0.83
C GLU A 19 0.95 37.25 -1.56
N ASP A 20 1.92 37.69 -2.37
CA ASP A 20 2.87 36.83 -3.07
C ASP A 20 3.69 35.98 -2.07
N GLN A 21 4.17 36.59 -0.98
CA GLN A 21 4.88 35.89 0.10
C GLN A 21 4.00 34.87 0.82
N ALA A 22 2.73 35.19 1.05
CA ALA A 22 1.78 34.28 1.69
C ALA A 22 1.50 33.06 0.79
N ILE A 23 1.32 33.28 -0.51
CA ILE A 23 1.15 32.20 -1.50
C ILE A 23 2.38 31.30 -1.54
N GLU A 24 3.58 31.89 -1.59
CA GLU A 24 4.83 31.12 -1.61
C GLU A 24 4.98 30.26 -0.34
N ALA A 25 4.71 30.82 0.83
CA ALA A 25 4.72 30.08 2.08
C ALA A 25 3.70 28.93 2.08
N GLN A 26 2.49 29.16 1.56
CA GLN A 26 1.46 28.13 1.47
C GLN A 26 1.85 27.00 0.50
N VAL A 27 2.44 27.33 -0.65
CA VAL A 27 2.95 26.34 -1.62
C VAL A 27 4.06 25.49 -1.01
N LEU A 28 4.98 26.10 -0.26
CA LEU A 28 6.05 25.37 0.45
C LEU A 28 5.47 24.41 1.50
N GLN A 29 4.44 24.84 2.25
CA GLN A 29 3.77 23.98 3.23
C GLN A 29 3.05 22.80 2.56
N LEU A 30 2.35 23.02 1.45
CA LEU A 30 1.66 21.97 0.70
C LEU A 30 2.64 20.93 0.14
N ARG A 31 3.77 21.37 -0.42
CA ARG A 31 4.84 20.47 -0.89
C ARG A 31 5.43 19.66 0.25
N ALA A 32 5.69 20.28 1.39
CA ALA A 32 6.20 19.57 2.56
C ALA A 32 5.19 18.54 3.10
N MET A 33 3.89 18.85 3.04
CA MET A 33 2.83 17.90 3.41
C MET A 33 2.74 16.73 2.43
N GLN A 34 2.82 17.00 1.12
CA GLN A 34 2.85 15.97 0.08
C GLN A 34 4.01 15.00 0.30
N GLU A 35 5.22 15.52 0.55
CA GLU A 35 6.40 14.66 0.74
C GLU A 35 6.28 13.78 1.99
N ARG A 36 5.71 14.33 3.08
CA ARG A 36 5.41 13.52 4.27
C ARG A 36 4.39 12.42 3.98
N ALA A 37 3.31 12.72 3.26
CA ALA A 37 2.30 11.73 2.88
C ALA A 37 2.90 10.62 2.00
N ARG A 38 3.70 11.00 0.99
CA ARG A 38 4.45 10.09 0.11
C ARG A 38 5.35 9.16 0.92
N ALA A 39 6.12 9.70 1.85
CA ALA A 39 7.01 8.91 2.70
C ALA A 39 6.25 7.91 3.58
N VAL A 40 5.09 8.29 4.14
CA VAL A 40 4.26 7.38 4.94
C VAL A 40 3.66 6.27 4.09
N ILE A 41 3.09 6.59 2.93
CA ILE A 41 2.47 5.61 2.04
C ILE A 41 3.49 4.59 1.53
N LYS A 42 4.69 5.04 1.15
CA LYS A 42 5.78 4.13 0.79
C LYS A 42 6.14 3.16 1.92
N ARG A 43 6.15 3.62 3.18
CA ARG A 43 6.39 2.73 4.33
C ARG A 43 5.26 1.72 4.51
N LEU A 44 4.00 2.12 4.32
CA LEU A 44 2.85 1.21 4.42
C LEU A 44 2.90 0.12 3.34
N VAL A 45 3.22 0.49 2.08
CA VAL A 45 3.42 -0.47 0.99
C VAL A 45 4.50 -1.47 1.35
N ASN A 46 5.68 -1.01 1.78
CA ASN A 46 6.79 -1.89 2.15
C ASN A 46 6.42 -2.87 3.29
N VAL A 47 5.64 -2.42 4.27
CA VAL A 47 5.18 -3.27 5.39
C VAL A 47 4.20 -4.34 4.90
N GLU A 48 3.29 -3.98 4.00
CA GLU A 48 2.34 -4.92 3.42
C GLU A 48 3.08 -5.94 2.54
N GLU A 49 4.03 -5.52 1.70
CA GLU A 49 4.86 -6.43 0.89
C GLU A 49 5.69 -7.39 1.75
N ALA A 50 6.28 -6.91 2.85
CA ALA A 50 7.02 -7.77 3.78
C ALA A 50 6.12 -8.84 4.44
N SER A 51 4.80 -8.61 4.49
CA SER A 51 3.82 -9.55 5.05
C SER A 51 3.25 -10.51 4.00
N GLU A 52 3.57 -10.34 2.73
CA GLU A 52 2.99 -11.10 1.62
C GLU A 52 3.24 -12.60 1.72
N SER A 53 4.43 -12.98 2.16
CA SER A 53 4.83 -14.39 2.28
C SER A 53 3.91 -15.20 3.20
N ALA A 54 3.24 -14.55 4.17
CA ALA A 54 2.26 -15.20 5.03
C ALA A 54 0.98 -15.65 4.30
N TYR A 55 0.75 -15.10 3.10
CA TYR A 55 -0.42 -15.37 2.26
C TYR A 55 -0.03 -15.98 0.92
N THR A 56 1.24 -16.37 0.72
CA THR A 56 1.74 -16.92 -0.53
C THR A 56 1.61 -18.44 -0.56
N CYS A 57 1.09 -18.97 -1.67
CA CYS A 57 1.08 -20.39 -1.97
C CYS A 57 2.51 -20.87 -2.26
N LEU A 58 2.96 -21.91 -1.56
CA LEU A 58 4.32 -22.42 -1.71
C LEU A 58 4.56 -23.10 -3.08
N SER A 59 3.49 -23.51 -3.77
CA SER A 59 3.60 -24.15 -5.09
C SER A 59 3.53 -23.17 -6.28
N CYS A 60 2.64 -22.17 -6.26
CA CYS A 60 2.52 -21.23 -7.39
C CYS A 60 3.14 -19.85 -7.13
N LEU A 61 3.63 -19.61 -5.91
CA LEU A 61 4.23 -18.36 -5.45
C LEU A 61 3.33 -17.11 -5.56
N GLY A 62 2.04 -17.30 -5.85
CA GLY A 62 1.02 -16.26 -5.81
C GLY A 62 0.23 -16.28 -4.50
N ILE A 63 -0.60 -15.25 -4.29
CA ILE A 63 -1.50 -15.21 -3.13
C ILE A 63 -2.44 -16.42 -3.12
N LEU A 64 -2.64 -17.00 -1.94
CA LEU A 64 -3.50 -18.14 -1.70
C LEU A 64 -4.92 -17.90 -2.23
N LYS A 65 -5.40 -18.84 -3.05
CA LYS A 65 -6.78 -18.90 -3.54
C LYS A 65 -7.40 -20.17 -3.03
N LYS A 66 -8.44 -20.06 -2.19
CA LYS A 66 -9.04 -21.20 -1.49
C LYS A 66 -7.95 -22.03 -0.77
N PRO A 67 -7.28 -21.45 0.25
CA PRO A 67 -6.16 -22.10 0.92
C PRO A 67 -6.55 -23.46 1.49
N THR A 68 -5.71 -24.44 1.23
CA THR A 68 -5.82 -25.82 1.68
C THR A 68 -4.59 -26.18 2.48
N ILE A 69 -4.81 -26.65 3.70
CA ILE A 69 -3.76 -26.94 4.69
C ILE A 69 -3.53 -28.45 4.75
N CYS A 70 -2.28 -28.86 4.60
CA CYS A 70 -1.86 -30.26 4.71
C CYS A 70 -1.65 -30.67 6.17
N VAL A 71 -2.26 -31.79 6.60
CA VAL A 71 -2.09 -32.36 7.94
C VAL A 71 -1.10 -33.55 7.87
N PRO A 72 -0.08 -33.62 8.75
CA PRO A 72 0.10 -32.81 9.96
C PRO A 72 1.07 -31.62 9.84
N CYS A 73 1.72 -31.40 8.70
CA CYS A 73 2.80 -30.42 8.58
C CYS A 73 2.34 -28.94 8.62
N GLY A 74 1.08 -28.65 8.29
CA GLY A 74 0.55 -27.28 8.28
C GLY A 74 0.89 -26.46 7.04
N HIS A 75 1.67 -26.99 6.09
CA HIS A 75 1.95 -26.29 4.83
C HIS A 75 0.66 -26.04 4.05
N THR A 76 0.57 -24.85 3.46
CA THR A 76 -0.65 -24.34 2.86
C THR A 76 -0.43 -24.03 1.38
N PHE A 77 -1.37 -24.45 0.55
CA PHE A 77 -1.36 -24.21 -0.89
C PHE A 77 -2.73 -23.73 -1.36
N CYS A 78 -2.83 -23.22 -2.59
CA CYS A 78 -4.13 -23.04 -3.24
C CYS A 78 -4.81 -24.39 -3.44
N SER A 79 -6.15 -24.43 -3.43
CA SER A 79 -6.90 -25.66 -3.67
C SER A 79 -6.54 -26.35 -4.99
N GLY A 80 -6.19 -25.57 -6.03
CA GLY A 80 -5.75 -26.08 -7.32
C GLY A 80 -4.26 -26.44 -7.41
N CYS A 81 -3.46 -26.10 -6.40
CA CYS A 81 -2.02 -26.35 -6.35
C CYS A 81 -1.65 -27.55 -5.48
N VAL A 82 -2.54 -27.97 -4.57
CA VAL A 82 -2.34 -29.19 -3.76
C VAL A 82 -2.18 -30.38 -4.69
N GLY A 83 -1.03 -31.03 -4.61
CA GLY A 83 -0.71 -32.23 -5.37
C GLY A 83 -1.66 -33.39 -5.06
N ARG A 84 -1.78 -34.33 -6.00
CA ARG A 84 -2.52 -35.59 -5.79
C ARG A 84 -1.73 -36.62 -4.99
N SER A 85 -0.44 -36.36 -4.71
CA SER A 85 0.41 -37.21 -3.89
C SER A 85 -0.03 -37.20 -2.44
N ARG A 86 0.25 -38.28 -1.71
CA ARG A 86 0.11 -38.34 -0.25
C ARG A 86 1.32 -37.74 0.49
N ALA A 87 2.13 -36.94 -0.18
CA ALA A 87 3.31 -36.31 0.39
C ALA A 87 3.23 -34.80 0.16
N CYS A 88 3.60 -34.03 1.18
CA CYS A 88 3.61 -32.59 1.14
C CYS A 88 4.70 -32.10 0.18
N GLN A 89 4.36 -31.20 -0.75
CA GLN A 89 5.29 -30.71 -1.78
C GLN A 89 6.47 -29.90 -1.25
N GLU A 90 6.47 -29.53 0.04
CA GLU A 90 7.49 -28.67 0.66
C GLU A 90 8.42 -29.40 1.62
N CYS A 91 7.91 -30.45 2.29
CA CYS A 91 8.65 -31.14 3.35
C CYS A 91 8.58 -32.67 3.25
N ASP A 92 7.96 -33.19 2.18
CA ASP A 92 7.78 -34.61 1.88
C ASP A 92 7.06 -35.45 2.94
N LEU A 93 6.57 -34.82 4.02
CA LEU A 93 5.82 -35.52 5.07
C LEU A 93 4.51 -36.09 4.52
N GLU A 94 4.14 -37.28 4.98
CA GLU A 94 2.87 -37.90 4.58
C GLU A 94 1.67 -37.02 4.98
N VAL A 95 0.89 -36.65 3.96
CA VAL A 95 -0.35 -35.90 4.10
C VAL A 95 -1.48 -36.88 4.34
N ARG A 96 -2.02 -36.85 5.56
CA ARG A 96 -3.15 -37.71 5.96
C ARG A 96 -4.48 -37.16 5.47
N HIS A 97 -4.62 -35.85 5.52
CA HIS A 97 -5.80 -35.12 5.08
C HIS A 97 -5.42 -33.68 4.73
N CYS A 98 -6.28 -33.06 3.93
CA CYS A 98 -6.20 -31.66 3.55
C CYS A 98 -7.55 -31.02 3.83
N PHE A 99 -7.56 -29.88 4.53
CA PHE A 99 -8.79 -29.13 4.78
C PHE A 99 -8.67 -27.70 4.27
N HIS A 100 -9.79 -27.14 3.85
CA HIS A 100 -9.87 -25.74 3.48
C HIS A 100 -9.95 -24.86 4.73
N SER A 101 -9.20 -23.76 4.75
CA SER A 101 -9.28 -22.76 5.82
C SER A 101 -10.02 -21.51 5.35
N GLU A 102 -11.31 -21.40 5.70
CA GLU A 102 -12.12 -20.21 5.40
C GLU A 102 -11.52 -18.95 6.03
N THR A 103 -10.99 -19.07 7.25
CA THR A 103 -10.34 -17.95 7.93
C THR A 103 -9.13 -17.45 7.15
N LEU A 104 -8.29 -18.35 6.65
CA LEU A 104 -7.13 -17.95 5.86
C LEU A 104 -7.53 -17.39 4.49
N ASP A 105 -8.61 -17.89 3.89
CA ASP A 105 -9.16 -17.34 2.64
C ASP A 105 -9.59 -15.88 2.82
N HIS A 106 -10.34 -15.60 3.90
CA HIS A 106 -10.74 -14.24 4.25
C HIS A 106 -9.53 -13.34 4.53
N LEU A 107 -8.51 -13.84 5.23
CA LEU A 107 -7.30 -13.05 5.52
C LEU A 107 -6.50 -12.76 4.25
N ALA A 108 -6.33 -13.73 3.36
CA ALA A 108 -5.67 -13.54 2.06
C ALA A 108 -6.44 -12.53 1.18
N GLY A 109 -7.78 -12.59 1.20
CA GLY A 109 -8.62 -11.60 0.52
C GLY A 109 -8.46 -10.18 1.08
N LYS A 110 -8.46 -10.02 2.42
CA LYS A 110 -8.21 -8.73 3.07
C LYS A 110 -6.81 -8.20 2.78
N PHE A 111 -5.80 -9.06 2.81
CA PHE A 111 -4.42 -8.72 2.43
C PHE A 111 -4.38 -8.20 0.98
N THR A 112 -4.98 -8.93 0.05
CA THR A 112 -5.04 -8.55 -1.38
C THR A 112 -5.66 -7.18 -1.56
N TYR A 113 -6.78 -6.92 -0.88
CA TYR A 113 -7.44 -5.62 -0.93
C TYR A 113 -6.56 -4.49 -0.37
N ARG A 114 -5.94 -4.67 0.81
CA ARG A 114 -5.04 -3.67 1.38
C ARG A 114 -3.86 -3.38 0.45
N LYS A 115 -3.23 -4.43 -0.10
CA LYS A 115 -2.12 -4.31 -1.04
C LYS A 115 -2.54 -3.54 -2.30
N GLN A 116 -3.70 -3.83 -2.86
CA GLN A 116 -4.23 -3.11 -4.02
C GLN A 116 -4.43 -1.62 -3.72
N VAL A 117 -5.14 -1.28 -2.64
CA VAL A 117 -5.41 0.13 -2.27
C VAL A 117 -4.11 0.88 -2.01
N LEU A 118 -3.16 0.28 -1.30
CA LEU A 118 -1.87 0.93 -1.03
C LEU A 118 -1.07 1.20 -2.31
N ASN A 119 -1.09 0.27 -3.26
CA ASN A 119 -0.42 0.44 -4.55
C ASN A 119 -1.12 1.49 -5.44
N GLU A 120 -2.45 1.53 -5.43
CA GLU A 120 -3.22 2.59 -6.11
C GLU A 120 -2.86 3.97 -5.55
N LEU A 121 -2.84 4.12 -4.21
CA LEU A 121 -2.42 5.36 -3.54
C LEU A 121 -0.96 5.73 -3.85
N LEU A 122 -0.05 4.76 -3.89
CA LEU A 122 1.33 5.01 -4.25
C LEU A 122 1.44 5.52 -5.69
N HIS A 123 0.73 4.88 -6.63
CA HIS A 123 0.71 5.29 -8.03
C HIS A 123 0.12 6.70 -8.21
N GLU A 124 -0.96 7.06 -7.52
CA GLU A 124 -1.53 8.40 -7.54
C GLU A 124 -0.54 9.47 -7.06
N ILE A 125 0.29 9.15 -6.07
CA ILE A 125 1.24 10.10 -5.48
C ILE A 125 2.57 10.17 -6.25
N GLU A 126 2.96 9.12 -6.96
CA GLU A 126 4.15 9.10 -7.83
C GLU A 126 3.85 9.63 -9.24
N GLY A 127 2.61 9.47 -9.73
CA GLY A 127 2.15 9.97 -11.02
C GLY A 127 1.67 11.43 -11.02
N ALA A 128 1.56 12.05 -9.85
CA ALA A 128 1.31 13.48 -9.65
C ALA A 128 2.60 14.24 -9.29
#